data_AF-A8ZV39-F1
#
_entry.id   AF-A8ZV39-F1
#
_cell.length_a   1.000
_cell.length_b   1.000
_cell.length_c   1.000
_cell.angle_alpha   90.00
_cell.angle_beta   90.00
_cell.angle_gamma   90.00
#
_symmetry.space_group_name_H-M   'P 1'
#
loop_
_entity.id
_entity.type
_entity.pdbx_description
1 polymer ?
#
loop_
_entity_poly.entity_id
_entity_poly.type
_entity_poly.pdbx_seq_one_letter_code
_entity_poly.pdbx_strand_id
1 'polypeptide(L)'
;MTNNPLFYTPSVARLCAQQGYLEKSAEIYAFLLDQDPENRDLRQALDDVNARLSQPDQSKDTGIPENRLEALVGTWVSLLVENNLRQKFENLRDSVKRFNPDAS
;
A
#
# COMPACT_ATOMS: atom_id res chain seq x y z
N MET A 1 8.63 -11.22 -4.39
CA MET A 1 9.87 -10.70 -3.79
C MET A 1 10.67 -11.89 -3.29
N THR A 2 11.89 -12.09 -3.77
CA THR A 2 12.75 -13.21 -3.37
C THR A 2 13.18 -13.03 -1.91
N ASN A 3 12.63 -13.83 -1.00
CA ASN A 3 13.09 -13.93 0.40
C ASN A 3 14.49 -14.54 0.39
N ASN A 4 15.50 -13.67 0.45
CA ASN A 4 16.90 -14.07 0.46
C ASN A 4 17.42 -13.86 1.90
N PRO A 5 17.70 -14.93 2.68
CA PRO A 5 18.11 -14.84 4.08
C PRO A 5 19.40 -14.03 4.29
N LEU A 6 20.19 -13.82 3.22
CA LEU A 6 21.42 -13.03 3.21
C LEU A 6 21.22 -11.55 3.61
N PHE A 7 19.99 -11.02 3.54
CA PHE A 7 19.68 -9.64 3.93
C PHE A 7 18.98 -9.54 5.28
N TYR A 8 18.82 -10.65 6.01
CA TYR A 8 18.13 -10.66 7.29
C TYR A 8 19.08 -10.05 8.32
N THR A 9 18.76 -8.82 8.73
CA THR A 9 19.54 -8.04 9.69
C THR A 9 18.59 -7.35 10.66
N PRO A 10 19.05 -7.02 11.89
CA PRO A 10 18.21 -6.33 12.88
C PRO A 10 17.63 -5.01 12.36
N SER A 11 18.38 -4.30 11.50
CA SER A 11 17.96 -3.05 10.87
C SER A 11 16.80 -3.24 9.89
N VAL A 12 16.84 -4.32 9.08
CA VAL A 12 15.75 -4.63 8.14
C VAL A 12 14.50 -5.06 8.90
N ALA A 13 14.64 -5.88 9.95
CA ALA A 13 13.52 -6.24 10.82
C ALA A 13 12.86 -4.99 11.43
N ARG A 14 13.66 -4.10 12.01
CA ARG A 14 13.16 -2.83 12.58
C ARG A 14 12.46 -1.96 11.54
N LEU A 15 13.01 -1.85 10.33
CA LEU A 15 12.38 -1.10 9.24
C LEU A 15 11.02 -1.70 8.86
N CYS A 16 10.93 -3.02 8.74
CA CYS A 16 9.66 -3.71 8.50
C CYS A 16 8.65 -3.42 9.63
N ALA A 17 9.06 -3.48 10.89
CA ALA A 17 8.21 -3.15 12.03
C ALA A 17 7.71 -1.70 12.02
N GLN A 18 8.53 -0.75 11.58
CA GLN A 18 8.18 0.66 11.45
C GLN A 18 7.18 0.91 10.30
N GLN A 19 7.30 0.14 9.21
CA GLN A 19 6.43 0.24 8.04
C GLN A 19 5.10 -0.51 8.20
N GLY A 20 4.88 -1.20 9.33
CA GLY A 20 3.67 -1.99 9.58
C GLY A 20 3.71 -3.41 9.00
N TYR A 21 4.82 -3.83 8.39
CA TYR A 21 5.04 -5.21 7.96
C TYR A 21 5.44 -6.10 9.15
N LEU A 22 4.53 -6.22 10.12
CA LEU A 22 4.80 -6.87 11.40
C LEU A 22 5.11 -8.37 11.25
N GLU A 23 4.38 -9.08 10.39
CA GLU A 23 4.61 -10.51 10.13
C GLU A 23 6.03 -10.76 9.59
N LYS A 24 6.45 -9.96 8.61
CA LYS A 24 7.79 -10.05 8.02
C LYS A 24 8.87 -9.64 9.02
N SER A 25 8.59 -8.65 9.86
CA SER A 25 9.51 -8.28 10.95
C SER A 25 9.70 -9.43 11.93
N ALA A 26 8.62 -10.11 12.32
CA ALA A 26 8.68 -11.25 13.24
C ALA A 26 9.48 -12.42 12.63
N GLU A 27 9.29 -12.71 11.33
CA GLU A 27 10.04 -13.72 10.60
C GLU A 27 11.56 -13.46 10.66
N ILE A 28 11.97 -12.21 10.39
CA ILE A 28 13.39 -11.84 10.40
C ILE A 28 13.97 -11.90 11.82
N TYR A 29 13.24 -11.43 12.83
CA TYR A 29 13.69 -11.52 14.22
C TYR A 29 13.79 -12.97 14.70
N ALA A 30 12.85 -13.84 14.33
CA ALA A 30 12.91 -15.27 14.65
C ALA A 30 14.13 -15.95 14.00
N PHE A 31 14.42 -15.63 12.74
CA PHE A 31 15.61 -16.12 12.05
C PHE A 31 16.92 -15.66 12.72
N LEU A 32 16.98 -14.41 13.17
CA LEU A 32 18.16 -13.88 13.87
C LEU A 32 18.32 -14.50 15.27
N LEU A 33 17.22 -14.78 15.97
CA LEU A 33 17.24 -15.47 17.26
C LEU A 33 17.62 -16.95 17.15
N ASP A 34 17.32 -17.61 16.03
CA ASP A 34 17.79 -18.97 15.78
C ASP A 34 19.33 -19.03 15.67
N GLN A 35 19.95 -17.95 15.20
CA GLN A 35 21.41 -17.80 15.11
C GLN A 35 22.05 -17.31 16.43
N ASP A 36 21.37 -16.45 17.17
CA ASP A 36 21.82 -15.92 18.46
C ASP A 36 20.68 -15.94 19.51
N PRO A 37 20.45 -17.10 20.16
CA PRO A 37 19.31 -17.29 21.06
C PRO A 37 19.38 -16.50 22.38
N GLU A 38 20.59 -16.11 22.78
CA GLU A 38 20.85 -15.37 24.02
C GLU A 38 20.63 -13.87 23.86
N ASN A 39 20.36 -13.41 22.64
CA ASN A 39 20.20 -12.00 22.33
C ASN A 39 18.88 -11.44 22.88
N ARG A 40 18.97 -10.87 24.08
CA ARG A 40 17.83 -10.26 24.78
C ARG A 40 17.21 -9.11 24.00
N ASP A 41 18.01 -8.35 23.24
CA ASP A 41 17.50 -7.22 22.45
C ASP A 41 16.63 -7.69 21.29
N LEU A 42 17.05 -8.75 20.57
CA LEU A 42 16.24 -9.36 19.50
C LEU A 42 14.97 -9.99 20.05
N ARG A 43 15.06 -10.62 21.24
CA ARG A 43 13.91 -11.24 21.91
C ARG A 43 12.88 -10.21 22.33
N GLN A 44 13.33 -9.11 22.94
CA GLN A 44 12.46 -7.99 23.29
C GLN A 44 11.80 -7.39 22.03
N ALA A 45 12.57 -7.20 20.96
CA ALA A 45 12.04 -6.66 19.71
C ALA A 45 11.00 -7.60 19.05
N LEU A 46 11.20 -8.92 19.13
CA LEU A 46 10.24 -9.90 18.66
C LEU A 46 8.96 -9.88 19.52
N ASP A 47 9.09 -9.81 20.84
CA ASP A 47 7.95 -9.73 21.75
C ASP A 47 7.13 -8.45 21.52
N ASP A 48 7.77 -7.31 21.30
CA ASP A 48 7.12 -6.05 20.97
C ASP A 48 6.33 -6.15 19.64
N VAL A 49 6.91 -6.78 18.62
CA VAL A 49 6.25 -7.00 17.33
C VAL A 49 5.07 -7.97 17.46
N ASN A 50 5.23 -9.05 18.23
CA ASN A 50 4.17 -10.02 18.50
C ASN A 50 3.03 -9.39 19.31
N ALA A 51 3.34 -8.51 20.26
CA ALA A 51 2.35 -7.75 20.99
C ALA A 51 1.53 -6.85 20.05
N ARG A 52 2.18 -6.19 19.08
CA ARG A 52 1.51 -5.39 18.05
C ARG A 52 0.66 -6.22 17.08
N LEU A 53 1.08 -7.45 16.76
CA LEU A 53 0.29 -8.41 15.98
C LEU A 53 -0.92 -8.95 16.74
N SER A 54 -0.78 -9.12 18.06
CA SER A 54 -1.83 -9.66 18.94
C SER A 54 -2.83 -8.59 19.38
N GLN A 55 -2.50 -7.31 19.24
CA GLN A 55 -3.45 -6.24 19.43
C GLN A 55 -4.51 -6.35 18.32
N PRO A 56 -5.80 -6.56 18.67
CA PRO A 56 -6.86 -6.52 17.68
C PRO A 56 -6.82 -5.13 17.05
N ASP A 57 -6.57 -5.08 15.74
CA ASP A 57 -6.54 -3.86 14.95
C ASP A 57 -7.67 -2.91 15.36
N GLN A 58 -7.34 -1.86 16.11
CA GLN A 58 -8.19 -0.67 16.18
C GLN A 58 -8.30 -0.01 14.78
N SER A 59 -7.45 -0.43 13.84
CA SER A 59 -7.47 -0.14 12.42
C SER A 59 -8.66 -0.73 11.66
N LYS A 60 -9.40 -1.72 12.22
CA LYS A 60 -10.64 -2.21 11.59
C LYS A 60 -11.78 -1.19 11.61
N ASP A 61 -11.62 -0.07 12.33
CA ASP A 61 -12.61 1.02 12.40
C ASP A 61 -12.16 2.32 11.69
N THR A 62 -11.03 2.30 10.99
CA THR A 62 -10.71 3.37 10.02
C THR A 62 -10.90 2.77 8.64
N GLY A 63 -12.00 3.11 7.96
CA GLY A 63 -12.39 2.60 6.64
C GLY A 63 -11.37 2.86 5.52
N ILE A 64 -10.19 2.26 5.63
CA ILE A 64 -9.11 2.29 4.66
C ILE A 64 -9.06 0.88 4.08
N PRO A 65 -9.57 0.67 2.86
CA PRO A 65 -9.57 -0.64 2.24
C PRO A 65 -8.13 -1.11 2.01
N GLU A 66 -7.88 -2.39 2.28
CA GLU A 66 -6.63 -3.11 2.00
C GLU A 66 -6.16 -2.91 0.54
N ASN A 67 -7.09 -2.53 -0.33
CA ASN A 67 -6.89 -2.24 -1.74
C ASN A 67 -6.75 -0.74 -2.04
N ARG A 68 -6.08 0.04 -1.18
CA ARG A 68 -5.84 1.48 -1.40
C ARG A 68 -5.26 1.78 -2.79
N LEU A 69 -4.37 0.92 -3.28
CA LEU A 69 -3.78 1.09 -4.60
C LEU A 69 -4.82 0.89 -5.71
N GLU A 70 -5.66 -0.14 -5.60
CA GLU A 70 -6.74 -0.39 -6.56
C GLU A 70 -7.80 0.71 -6.53
N ALA A 71 -8.14 1.21 -5.34
CA ALA A 71 -9.06 2.32 -5.16
C ALA A 71 -8.51 3.62 -5.79
N LEU A 72 -7.22 3.90 -5.59
CA LEU A 72 -6.56 5.04 -6.22
C LEU A 72 -6.52 4.86 -7.73
N VAL A 73 -6.09 3.70 -8.24
CA VAL A 73 -6.06 3.42 -9.68
C VAL A 73 -7.46 3.54 -10.29
N GLY A 74 -8.50 3.02 -9.63
CA GLY A 74 -9.89 3.17 -10.05
C GLY A 74 -10.31 4.64 -10.13
N THR A 75 -9.92 5.45 -9.14
CA THR A 75 -10.19 6.90 -9.14
C THR A 75 -9.50 7.60 -10.32
N TRP A 76 -8.23 7.29 -10.59
CA TRP A 76 -7.48 7.84 -11.72
C TRP A 76 -8.09 7.44 -13.07
N VAL A 77 -8.51 6.18 -13.22
CA VAL A 77 -9.16 5.68 -14.45
C VAL A 77 -10.48 6.40 -14.67
N SER A 78 -11.32 6.54 -13.64
CA SER A 78 -12.59 7.27 -13.74
C SER A 78 -12.39 8.72 -14.17
N LEU A 79 -11.43 9.42 -13.56
CA LEU A 79 -11.10 10.80 -13.94
C LEU A 79 -10.59 10.91 -15.39
N LEU A 80 -9.77 9.95 -15.84
CA LEU A 80 -9.28 9.91 -17.21
C LEU A 80 -10.43 9.70 -18.21
N VAL A 81 -11.36 8.80 -17.89
CA VAL A 81 -12.54 8.52 -18.72
C VAL A 81 -13.46 9.74 -18.76
N GLU A 82 -13.80 10.34 -17.62
CA GLU A 82 -14.64 11.54 -17.55
C GLU A 82 -14.04 12.71 -18.34
N ASN A 83 -12.74 12.94 -18.21
CA ASN A 83 -12.06 14.00 -18.93
C ASN A 83 -12.02 13.71 -20.45
N ASN A 84 -11.77 12.47 -20.85
CA ASN A 84 -11.74 12.09 -22.27
C ASN A 84 -13.13 12.15 -22.91
N LEU A 85 -14.17 11.71 -22.20
CA LEU A 85 -15.56 11.84 -22.65
C LEU A 85 -15.93 13.32 -22.80
N ARG A 86 -15.59 14.16 -21.82
CA ARG A 86 -15.81 15.62 -21.90
C ARG A 86 -15.11 16.22 -23.13
N GLN A 87 -13.83 15.93 -23.35
CA GLN A 87 -13.09 16.41 -24.51
C GLN A 87 -13.70 15.95 -25.84
N LYS A 88 -14.13 14.69 -25.94
CA LYS A 88 -14.80 14.18 -27.14
C LYS A 88 -16.15 14.87 -27.40
N PHE A 89 -16.92 15.15 -26.36
CA PHE A 89 -18.19 15.89 -26.48
C PHE A 89 -17.99 17.34 -26.92
N GLU A 90 -16.98 18.03 -26.37
CA GLU A 90 -16.63 19.39 -26.79
C GLU A 90 -16.21 19.42 -28.26
N ASN A 91 -15.35 18.48 -28.68
CA ASN A 91 -14.92 18.36 -30.07
C ASN A 91 -16.09 18.03 -31.03
N LEU A 92 -17.03 17.20 -30.60
CA LEU A 92 -18.22 16.87 -31.39
C LEU A 92 -19.15 18.08 -31.50
N ARG A 93 -19.37 18.82 -30.40
CA ARG A 93 -20.16 20.04 -30.39
C ARG A 93 -19.56 21.11 -31.29
N ASP A 94 -18.25 21.30 -31.23
CA ASP A 94 -17.55 22.28 -32.06
C ASP A 94 -17.54 21.87 -33.52
N SER A 95 -17.45 20.57 -33.82
CA SER A 95 -17.62 20.05 -35.17
C SER A 95 -19.04 20.31 -35.69
N VAL A 96 -20.08 20.02 -34.89
CA VAL A 96 -21.48 20.28 -35.25
C VAL A 96 -21.74 21.78 -35.46
N LYS A 97 -21.18 22.67 -34.63
CA LYS A 97 -21.25 24.14 -34.82
C LYS A 97 -20.58 24.60 -36.12
N ARG A 98 -19.47 23.98 -36.54
CA ARG A 98 -18.83 24.27 -37.82
C ARG A 98 -19.66 23.80 -39.02
N PHE A 99 -20.45 22.73 -38.86
CA PHE A 99 -21.33 22.21 -39.90
C PHE A 99 -22.71 22.89 -39.95
N ASN A 100 -23.15 23.57 -38.88
CA ASN A 100 -24.40 24.33 -38.86
C ASN A 100 -24.26 25.64 -38.05
N PRO A 101 -23.84 26.75 -38.69
CA PRO A 101 -23.53 28.01 -38.02
C PRO A 101 -24.76 28.79 -37.51
N ASP A 102 -25.98 28.44 -37.93
CA ASP A 102 -27.22 29.18 -37.62
C ASP A 102 -28.09 28.55 -36.53
N ALA A 103 -27.61 27.50 -35.83
CA ALA A 103 -28.32 26.95 -34.67
C ALA A 103 -27.99 27.75 -33.40
N SER A 104 -28.60 28.94 -33.26
CA SER A 104 -28.79 29.65 -31.98
C SER A 104 -30.26 29.73 -31.64
#